data_AF-A0AB37D3S2-F1
#
_entry.id   AF-A0AB37D3S2-F1
#
_cell.length_a   1.000
_cell.length_b   1.000
_cell.length_c   1.000
_cell.angle_alpha   90.00
_cell.angle_beta   90.00
_cell.angle_gamma   90.00
#
_symmetry.space_group_name_H-M   'P 1'
#
loop_
_entity.id
_entity.type
_entity.pdbx_description
1 polymer ?
#
loop_
_entity_poly.entity_id
_entity_poly.type
_entity_poly.pdbx_seq_one_letter_code
_entity_poly.pdbx_strand_id
1 'polypeptide(L)'
;MANNDEEKEKRLTEEAELEAKEKEVDNKDEESEEETKTISGYALKFDEPSKDLGGFVEVITPEALKDVDFSNCFLLYDHDYSKPLASVKNDTLKIEVDDVGLHFEATLNDTTYAKDVYENVSTGVVDSMSFGFELGIDSFDEDEESGEVTRSIKNIKNIPEVSVVTMPAYDSPNVQVNKRSYNRFMKKQQEKQKGANNMEKTLIDDKNTEVRGYEEYIRSKGEVRDGISTENAAAVVPSEVIGEVFDLKRSDYNLAQYATVKTVSNGQGTYPVATNQEAILATKEELAEIEDIDADMFANVDYKVETRAGKIALSNEVVEDSEVNIVQEVKEQLAKLIDNTDNKHIIDLLKTFPKQTAATLDDLKAIHNVTLDPALEKTVILNQSGFNHLDTLKDSDGRYLLQPDVTAPSGRSLFGIPVALVSDKLLANPKQGTYPMVVGDIAQSVFVARRNQVTTQWEKFDFYSQGLAAIIRNDYEKIDEEASVYVEFTPNNGEAGE
;
A
#
# COMPACT_ATOMS: atom_id res chain seq x y z
N MET A 1 25.29 1.06 -1.35
CA MET A 1 25.00 0.46 -2.67
C MET A 1 23.77 1.17 -3.19
N ALA A 2 23.85 1.80 -4.36
CA ALA A 2 22.75 2.57 -4.93
C ALA A 2 21.61 1.62 -5.32
N ASN A 3 20.40 1.82 -4.77
CA ASN A 3 19.19 1.22 -5.32
C ASN A 3 18.87 1.93 -6.63
N ASN A 4 19.35 1.37 -7.73
CA ASN A 4 18.74 1.57 -9.03
C ASN A 4 17.47 0.70 -9.01
N ASP A 5 16.32 1.29 -8.66
CA ASP A 5 15.04 0.65 -8.90
C ASP A 5 14.81 0.66 -10.42
N GLU A 6 15.34 -0.34 -11.11
CA GLU A 6 15.00 -0.59 -12.51
C GLU A 6 13.51 -0.95 -12.59
N GLU A 7 12.76 -0.19 -13.38
CA GLU A 7 11.31 -0.30 -13.46
C GLU A 7 10.92 -1.62 -14.13
N LYS A 8 10.47 -2.59 -13.32
CA LYS A 8 9.95 -3.89 -13.76
C LYS A 8 8.46 -3.78 -14.02
N GLU A 9 8.04 -4.10 -15.25
CA GLU A 9 6.67 -4.08 -15.72
C GLU A 9 6.22 -5.50 -16.13
N LYS A 10 4.91 -5.74 -16.24
CA LYS A 10 4.34 -7.02 -16.71
C LYS A 10 3.29 -6.77 -17.77
N ARG A 11 3.27 -7.59 -18.82
CA ARG A 11 2.31 -7.49 -19.93
C ARG A 11 1.79 -8.86 -20.37
N LEU A 12 0.51 -8.88 -20.74
CA LEU A 12 -0.21 -10.05 -21.24
C LEU A 12 -0.16 -10.13 -22.78
N THR A 13 -0.22 -11.34 -23.29
CA THR A 13 -0.43 -11.71 -24.70
C THR A 13 -1.68 -12.60 -24.77
N GLU A 14 -2.78 -12.04 -25.27
CA GLU A 14 -4.12 -12.69 -25.28
C GLU A 14 -4.24 -13.79 -26.34
N GLU A 15 -3.56 -13.64 -27.47
CA GLU A 15 -3.55 -14.61 -28.57
C GLU A 15 -2.18 -15.28 -28.66
N ALA A 16 -1.76 -15.93 -27.57
CA ALA A 16 -0.42 -16.50 -27.46
C ALA A 16 -0.16 -17.73 -28.36
N GLU A 17 -1.17 -18.24 -29.07
CA GLU A 17 -1.07 -19.47 -29.89
C GLU A 17 -0.45 -20.62 -29.08
N LEU A 18 -0.90 -20.76 -27.83
CA LEU A 18 -0.32 -21.70 -26.88
C LEU A 18 -0.72 -23.14 -27.26
N GLU A 19 0.27 -23.96 -27.58
CA GLU A 19 0.12 -25.36 -28.00
C GLU A 19 0.82 -26.30 -27.04
N ALA A 20 0.24 -27.48 -26.80
CA ALA A 20 0.85 -28.60 -26.08
C ALA A 20 1.10 -29.78 -27.03
N LYS A 21 2.29 -30.38 -26.96
CA LYS A 21 2.68 -31.55 -27.77
C LYS A 21 3.40 -32.58 -26.92
N GLU A 22 3.06 -33.85 -27.13
CA GLU A 22 3.87 -34.99 -26.67
C GLU A 22 4.90 -35.31 -27.74
N LYS A 23 6.18 -35.31 -27.36
CA LYS A 23 7.26 -35.79 -28.22
C LYS A 23 7.69 -37.17 -27.73
N GLU A 24 7.50 -38.17 -28.58
CA GLU A 24 8.19 -39.46 -28.46
C GLU A 24 9.68 -39.24 -28.75
N VAL A 25 10.52 -39.41 -27.74
CA VAL A 25 11.97 -39.38 -27.93
C VAL A 25 12.40 -40.76 -28.42
N ASP A 26 12.71 -40.85 -29.71
CA ASP A 26 13.17 -42.07 -30.37
C ASP A 26 14.65 -42.34 -29.98
N ASN A 27 14.87 -42.70 -28.72
CA ASN A 27 16.19 -43.07 -28.18
C ASN A 27 16.54 -44.49 -28.66
N LYS A 28 17.29 -44.57 -29.76
CA LYS A 28 17.73 -45.84 -30.37
C LYS A 28 18.68 -46.71 -29.54
N ASP A 29 18.98 -46.36 -28.28
CA ASP A 29 19.97 -47.12 -27.49
C ASP A 29 19.63 -47.39 -26.01
N GLU A 30 18.48 -46.98 -25.44
CA GLU A 30 18.08 -47.43 -24.08
C GLU A 30 16.55 -47.61 -23.94
N GLU A 31 16.16 -48.69 -23.25
CA GLU A 31 14.81 -49.29 -23.16
C GLU A 31 13.86 -48.52 -22.21
N SER A 32 13.67 -47.21 -22.45
CA SER A 32 12.60 -46.42 -21.84
C SER A 32 12.14 -45.30 -22.78
N GLU A 33 10.92 -45.40 -23.28
CA GLU A 33 10.20 -44.30 -23.93
C GLU A 33 9.88 -43.25 -22.83
N GLU A 34 10.74 -42.24 -22.66
CA GLU A 34 10.38 -41.06 -21.88
C GLU A 34 9.55 -40.13 -22.77
N GLU A 35 8.23 -40.15 -22.58
CA GLU A 35 7.31 -39.18 -23.18
C GLU A 35 7.64 -37.78 -22.65
N THR A 36 8.18 -36.93 -23.51
CA THR A 36 8.51 -35.55 -23.15
C THR A 36 7.34 -34.64 -23.44
N LYS A 37 6.81 -33.98 -22.40
CA LYS A 37 5.73 -33.01 -22.50
C LYS A 37 6.27 -31.64 -22.84
N THR A 38 5.83 -31.09 -23.96
CA THR A 38 6.29 -29.80 -24.46
C THR A 38 5.13 -28.82 -24.62
N ILE A 39 5.37 -27.55 -24.33
CA ILE A 39 4.46 -26.45 -24.66
C ILE A 39 5.21 -25.36 -25.44
N SER A 40 4.53 -24.72 -26.38
CA SER A 40 5.09 -23.67 -27.22
C SER A 40 4.07 -22.59 -27.54
N GLY A 41 4.53 -21.39 -27.89
CA GLY A 41 3.67 -20.29 -28.28
C GLY A 41 4.44 -18.96 -28.30
N TYR A 42 3.71 -17.86 -28.39
CA TYR A 42 4.26 -16.50 -28.31
C TYR A 42 4.03 -15.92 -26.92
N ALA A 43 5.13 -15.63 -26.23
CA ALA A 43 5.07 -14.93 -24.95
C ALA A 43 4.75 -13.44 -25.16
N LEU A 44 5.14 -12.87 -26.30
CA LEU A 44 4.98 -11.47 -26.68
C LEU A 44 4.76 -11.44 -28.20
N LYS A 45 3.82 -10.61 -28.67
CA LYS A 45 3.64 -10.29 -30.10
C LYS A 45 3.93 -8.80 -30.37
N PHE A 46 4.56 -8.52 -31.51
CA PHE A 46 4.88 -7.15 -31.94
C PHE A 46 3.67 -6.46 -32.56
N ASP A 47 3.67 -5.13 -32.50
CA ASP A 47 2.71 -4.26 -33.18
C ASP A 47 1.22 -4.48 -32.82
N GLU A 48 0.95 -5.33 -31.82
CA GLU A 48 -0.38 -5.52 -31.25
C GLU A 48 -0.61 -4.53 -30.10
N PRO A 49 -1.69 -3.73 -30.15
CA PRO A 49 -2.05 -2.86 -29.05
C PRO A 49 -2.53 -3.69 -27.84
N SER A 50 -2.11 -3.28 -26.65
CA SER A 50 -2.67 -3.81 -25.41
C SER A 50 -4.14 -3.40 -25.24
N LYS A 51 -4.80 -3.98 -24.24
CA LYS A 51 -6.01 -3.35 -23.68
C LYS A 51 -5.70 -1.95 -23.12
N ASP A 52 -6.72 -1.13 -22.97
CA ASP A 52 -6.59 0.19 -22.35
C ASP A 52 -6.07 0.08 -20.90
N LEU A 53 -4.93 0.72 -20.65
CA LEU A 53 -4.20 0.72 -19.38
C LEU A 53 -4.62 1.87 -18.45
N GLY A 54 -5.79 2.45 -18.69
CA GLY A 54 -6.35 3.56 -17.93
C GLY A 54 -5.96 4.91 -18.53
N GLY A 55 -6.15 5.03 -19.83
CA GLY A 55 -5.98 6.24 -20.64
C GLY A 55 -4.99 6.09 -21.81
N PHE A 56 -4.36 4.94 -21.98
CA PHE A 56 -3.45 4.69 -23.10
C PHE A 56 -3.34 3.18 -23.41
N VAL A 57 -2.96 2.84 -24.63
CA VAL A 57 -2.60 1.48 -25.05
C VAL A 57 -1.10 1.36 -25.26
N GLU A 58 -0.56 0.16 -25.12
CA GLU A 58 0.86 -0.14 -25.31
C GLU A 58 1.08 -0.98 -26.57
N VAL A 59 2.08 -0.60 -27.36
CA VAL A 59 2.55 -1.35 -28.52
C VAL A 59 4.03 -1.64 -28.34
N ILE A 60 4.44 -2.89 -28.54
CA ILE A 60 5.87 -3.27 -28.53
C ILE A 60 6.33 -3.34 -29.97
N THR A 61 7.37 -2.58 -30.31
CA THR A 61 7.90 -2.56 -31.67
C THR A 61 8.88 -3.72 -31.89
N PRO A 62 9.08 -4.19 -33.14
CA PRO A 62 10.08 -5.22 -33.46
C PRO A 62 11.50 -4.87 -32.99
N GLU A 63 11.84 -3.58 -32.87
CA GLU A 63 13.12 -3.13 -32.32
C GLU A 63 13.31 -3.42 -30.84
N ALA A 64 12.22 -3.61 -30.09
CA ALA A 64 12.23 -3.66 -28.64
C ALA A 64 13.11 -4.77 -28.07
N LEU A 65 13.24 -5.89 -28.78
CA LEU A 65 13.97 -7.09 -28.32
C LEU A 65 15.38 -7.23 -28.89
N LYS A 66 15.87 -6.29 -29.71
CA LYS A 66 17.16 -6.41 -30.42
C LYS A 66 18.37 -6.62 -29.52
N ASP A 67 18.35 -6.04 -28.33
CA ASP A 67 19.48 -6.04 -27.38
C ASP A 67 19.19 -6.84 -26.09
N VAL A 68 18.12 -7.63 -26.07
CA VAL A 68 17.70 -8.38 -24.86
C VAL A 68 18.50 -9.67 -24.75
N ASP A 69 19.09 -9.91 -23.57
CA ASP A 69 19.72 -11.19 -23.22
C ASP A 69 18.72 -12.12 -22.53
N PHE A 70 18.37 -13.23 -23.19
CA PHE A 70 17.44 -14.24 -22.67
C PHE A 70 18.12 -15.37 -21.87
N SER A 71 19.44 -15.33 -21.69
CA SER A 71 20.21 -16.42 -21.09
C SER A 71 19.76 -16.83 -19.68
N ASN A 72 19.10 -15.93 -18.95
CA ASN A 72 18.57 -16.16 -17.61
C ASN A 72 17.03 -16.12 -17.53
N CYS A 73 16.34 -16.36 -18.64
CA CYS A 73 14.87 -16.36 -18.68
C CYS A 73 14.27 -17.68 -18.16
N PHE A 74 13.16 -17.56 -17.43
CA PHE A 74 12.35 -18.67 -16.91
C PHE A 74 10.98 -18.70 -17.57
N LEU A 75 10.43 -19.91 -17.74
CA LEU A 75 9.00 -20.11 -17.93
C LEU A 75 8.39 -20.47 -16.57
N LEU A 76 7.43 -19.68 -16.12
CA LEU A 76 6.77 -19.83 -14.82
C LEU A 76 5.28 -20.11 -14.98
N TYR A 77 4.64 -20.53 -13.89
CA TYR A 77 3.18 -20.50 -13.77
C TYR A 77 2.77 -19.30 -12.89
N ASP A 78 1.87 -18.45 -13.39
CA ASP A 78 1.32 -17.27 -12.69
C ASP A 78 2.38 -16.29 -12.12
N HIS A 79 3.51 -16.10 -12.80
CA HIS A 79 4.66 -15.29 -12.35
C HIS A 79 5.25 -15.70 -11.00
N ASP A 80 4.98 -16.92 -10.55
CA ASP A 80 5.45 -17.45 -9.29
C ASP A 80 6.81 -18.14 -9.50
N TYR A 81 7.89 -17.49 -9.05
CA TYR A 81 9.24 -18.04 -9.11
C TYR A 81 9.42 -19.33 -8.28
N SER A 82 8.46 -19.67 -7.39
CA SER A 82 8.42 -20.97 -6.71
C SER A 82 7.85 -22.10 -7.58
N LYS A 83 7.27 -21.78 -8.75
CA LYS A 83 6.67 -22.72 -9.70
C LYS A 83 7.31 -22.64 -11.10
N PRO A 84 8.62 -22.91 -11.25
CA PRO A 84 9.28 -22.90 -12.54
C PRO A 84 8.90 -24.11 -13.40
N LEU A 85 8.44 -23.85 -14.62
CA LEU A 85 8.09 -24.87 -15.60
C LEU A 85 9.29 -25.28 -16.47
N ALA A 86 10.09 -24.31 -16.89
CA ALA A 86 11.30 -24.51 -17.69
C ALA A 86 12.28 -23.33 -17.53
N SER A 87 13.53 -23.48 -17.97
CA SER A 87 14.53 -22.40 -17.91
C SER A 87 15.54 -22.49 -19.05
N VAL A 88 15.97 -21.34 -19.59
CA VAL A 88 16.97 -21.30 -20.66
C VAL A 88 18.30 -21.90 -20.18
N LYS A 89 18.68 -21.61 -18.94
CA LYS A 89 19.93 -22.08 -18.33
C LYS A 89 20.08 -23.62 -18.26
N ASN A 90 18.98 -24.36 -18.17
CA ASN A 90 18.98 -25.82 -18.14
C ASN A 90 18.59 -26.43 -19.50
N ASP A 91 18.59 -25.64 -20.59
CA ASP A 91 18.23 -26.08 -21.94
C ASP A 91 16.80 -26.65 -22.08
N THR A 92 15.93 -26.44 -21.08
CA THR A 92 14.51 -26.86 -21.12
C THR A 92 13.58 -25.79 -21.66
N LEU A 93 14.05 -24.56 -21.86
CA LEU A 93 13.32 -23.47 -22.50
C LEU A 93 14.16 -22.92 -23.65
N LYS A 94 13.60 -22.90 -24.84
CA LYS A 94 14.14 -22.21 -26.01
C LYS A 94 13.32 -20.96 -26.26
N ILE A 95 13.98 -19.86 -26.56
CA ILE A 95 13.36 -18.57 -26.87
C ILE A 95 13.96 -18.08 -28.18
N GLU A 96 13.11 -17.67 -29.12
CA GLU A 96 13.49 -17.15 -30.42
C GLU A 96 12.66 -15.89 -30.72
N VAL A 97 13.31 -14.88 -31.27
CA VAL A 97 12.64 -13.67 -31.75
C VAL A 97 12.46 -13.80 -33.26
N ASP A 98 11.24 -13.71 -33.74
CA ASP A 98 10.89 -13.74 -35.15
C ASP A 98 10.09 -12.50 -35.58
N ASP A 99 9.52 -12.52 -36.79
CA ASP A 99 8.74 -11.40 -37.33
C ASP A 99 7.38 -11.20 -36.63
N VAL A 100 6.92 -12.18 -35.84
CA VAL A 100 5.66 -12.13 -35.09
C VAL A 100 5.92 -11.64 -33.66
N GLY A 101 6.97 -12.13 -33.00
CA GLY A 101 7.24 -11.79 -31.62
C GLY A 101 8.31 -12.64 -30.94
N LEU A 102 8.12 -12.87 -29.64
CA LEU A 102 8.96 -13.73 -28.80
C LEU A 102 8.34 -15.13 -28.71
N HIS A 103 8.76 -16.02 -29.61
CA HIS A 103 8.36 -17.41 -29.60
C HIS A 103 9.14 -18.20 -28.54
N PHE A 104 8.48 -19.14 -27.87
CA PHE A 104 9.14 -20.06 -26.94
C PHE A 104 8.75 -21.52 -27.21
N GLU A 105 9.66 -22.43 -26.88
CA GLU A 105 9.42 -23.87 -26.81
C GLU A 105 9.99 -24.39 -25.50
N ALA A 106 9.14 -25.00 -24.66
CA ALA A 106 9.50 -25.46 -23.34
C ALA A 106 9.25 -26.96 -23.18
N THR A 107 10.26 -27.68 -22.69
CA THR A 107 10.12 -29.04 -22.16
C THR A 107 9.83 -28.94 -20.67
N LEU A 108 8.65 -29.40 -20.26
CA LEU A 108 8.17 -29.26 -18.89
C LEU A 108 8.87 -30.24 -17.95
N ASN A 109 9.13 -29.80 -16.72
CA ASN A 109 9.65 -30.66 -15.67
C ASN A 109 8.58 -31.68 -15.17
N ASP A 110 9.02 -32.78 -14.56
CA ASP A 110 8.13 -33.85 -14.08
C ASP A 110 7.52 -33.54 -12.69
N THR A 111 7.01 -32.32 -12.51
CA THR A 111 6.34 -31.89 -11.28
C THR A 111 4.83 -32.02 -11.40
N THR A 112 4.11 -32.14 -10.28
CA THR A 112 2.64 -32.24 -10.29
C THR A 112 2.00 -31.00 -10.94
N TYR A 113 2.45 -29.79 -10.58
CA TYR A 113 1.89 -28.57 -11.16
C TYR A 113 2.22 -28.41 -12.65
N ALA A 114 3.39 -28.86 -13.12
CA ALA A 114 3.71 -28.81 -14.54
C ALA A 114 2.85 -29.77 -15.37
N LYS A 115 2.49 -30.93 -14.81
CA LYS A 115 1.50 -31.85 -15.42
C LYS A 115 0.12 -31.20 -15.51
N ASP A 116 -0.31 -30.53 -14.45
CA ASP A 116 -1.58 -29.80 -14.43
C ASP A 116 -1.58 -28.66 -15.45
N VAL A 117 -0.49 -27.89 -15.54
CA VAL A 117 -0.32 -26.83 -16.56
C VAL A 117 -0.38 -27.43 -17.97
N TYR A 118 0.34 -28.53 -18.22
CA TYR A 118 0.29 -29.20 -19.51
C TYR A 118 -1.13 -29.61 -19.90
N GLU A 119 -1.87 -30.23 -18.97
CA GLU A 119 -3.25 -30.68 -19.23
C GLU A 119 -4.20 -29.50 -19.47
N ASN A 120 -4.05 -28.42 -18.70
CA ASN A 120 -4.85 -27.22 -18.87
C ASN A 120 -4.58 -26.54 -20.23
N VAL A 121 -3.32 -26.56 -20.69
CA VAL A 121 -2.96 -26.04 -22.01
C VAL A 121 -3.44 -26.96 -23.13
N SER A 122 -3.25 -28.27 -22.99
CA SER A 122 -3.63 -29.26 -24.01
C SER A 122 -5.15 -29.30 -24.25
N THR A 123 -5.93 -29.05 -23.20
CA THR A 123 -7.39 -29.00 -23.26
C THR A 123 -7.94 -27.61 -23.61
N GLY A 124 -7.07 -26.59 -23.72
CA GLY A 124 -7.47 -25.21 -24.00
C GLY A 124 -8.18 -24.51 -22.84
N VAL A 125 -8.05 -25.02 -21.61
CA VAL A 125 -8.50 -24.34 -20.39
C VAL A 125 -7.64 -23.11 -20.09
N VAL A 126 -6.36 -23.17 -20.45
CA VAL A 126 -5.41 -22.06 -20.35
C VAL A 126 -4.74 -21.85 -21.70
N ASP A 127 -4.87 -20.66 -22.26
CA ASP A 127 -4.39 -20.30 -23.60
C ASP A 127 -3.58 -18.98 -23.64
N SER A 128 -3.38 -18.37 -22.47
CA SER A 128 -2.85 -17.02 -22.33
C SER A 128 -1.43 -17.01 -21.76
N MET A 129 -0.62 -16.06 -22.23
CA MET A 129 0.75 -15.84 -21.77
C MET A 129 0.94 -14.44 -21.21
N SER A 130 1.90 -14.30 -20.30
CA SER A 130 2.35 -13.01 -19.77
C SER A 130 3.88 -13.00 -19.70
N PHE A 131 4.48 -11.82 -19.63
CA PHE A 131 5.92 -11.66 -19.49
C PHE A 131 6.25 -10.47 -18.61
N GLY A 132 7.30 -10.63 -17.81
CA GLY A 132 7.89 -9.57 -17.01
C GLY A 132 9.08 -8.97 -17.75
N PHE A 133 9.18 -7.65 -17.77
CA PHE A 133 10.27 -6.96 -18.47
C PHE A 133 10.76 -5.72 -17.72
N GLU A 134 12.00 -5.34 -17.98
CA GLU A 134 12.59 -4.08 -17.51
C GLU A 134 12.58 -3.06 -18.65
N LEU A 135 11.97 -1.90 -18.39
CA LEU A 135 11.81 -0.86 -19.40
C LEU A 135 13.17 -0.24 -19.80
N GLY A 136 13.41 -0.16 -21.11
CA GLY A 136 14.51 0.59 -21.70
C GLY A 136 14.09 1.98 -22.18
N ILE A 137 13.53 2.04 -23.38
CA ILE A 137 13.13 3.27 -24.06
C ILE A 137 11.69 3.12 -24.55
N ASP A 138 10.88 4.13 -24.26
CA ASP A 138 9.53 4.27 -24.78
C ASP A 138 9.29 5.66 -25.40
N SER A 139 8.19 5.77 -26.13
CA SER A 139 7.61 7.05 -26.52
C SER A 139 6.09 7.01 -26.37
N PHE A 140 5.50 8.18 -26.20
CA PHE A 140 4.05 8.36 -26.18
C PHE A 140 3.66 9.25 -27.36
N ASP A 141 2.65 8.81 -28.08
CA ASP A 141 2.02 9.51 -29.18
C ASP A 141 0.51 9.61 -28.90
N GLU A 142 -0.10 10.75 -29.21
CA GLU A 142 -1.55 10.98 -29.04
C GLU A 142 -2.14 11.23 -30.42
N ASP A 143 -3.18 10.47 -30.76
CA ASP A 143 -3.96 10.71 -31.97
C ASP A 143 -4.79 12.00 -31.79
N GLU A 144 -4.53 13.01 -32.63
CA GLU A 144 -5.19 14.32 -32.51
C GLU A 144 -6.70 14.29 -32.81
N GLU A 145 -7.20 13.27 -33.51
CA GLU A 145 -8.60 13.13 -33.90
C GLU A 145 -9.40 12.30 -32.89
N SER A 146 -8.84 11.18 -32.41
CA SER A 146 -9.50 10.29 -31.45
C SER A 146 -9.18 10.62 -29.98
N GLY A 147 -8.07 11.31 -29.70
CA GLY A 147 -7.54 11.51 -28.36
C GLY A 147 -6.95 10.26 -27.72
N GLU A 148 -6.77 9.19 -28.51
CA GLU A 148 -6.18 7.94 -28.04
C GLU A 148 -4.67 8.10 -27.86
N VAL A 149 -4.15 7.68 -26.72
CA VAL A 149 -2.73 7.74 -26.42
C VAL A 149 -2.12 6.34 -26.59
N THR A 150 -1.04 6.26 -27.36
CA THR A 150 -0.29 5.03 -27.60
C THR A 150 1.12 5.16 -27.04
N ARG A 151 1.50 4.27 -26.13
CA ARG A 151 2.87 4.09 -25.65
C ARG A 151 3.57 3.05 -26.51
N SER A 152 4.56 3.48 -27.28
CA SER A 152 5.43 2.60 -28.07
C SER A 152 6.65 2.20 -27.25
N ILE A 153 6.77 0.92 -26.89
CA ILE A 153 7.95 0.35 -26.24
C ILE A 153 8.96 0.00 -27.33
N LYS A 154 10.07 0.73 -27.38
CA LYS A 154 11.10 0.66 -28.44
C LYS A 154 12.36 -0.08 -28.02
N ASN A 155 12.58 -0.24 -26.73
CA ASN A 155 13.69 -1.01 -26.17
C ASN A 155 13.28 -1.59 -24.82
N ILE A 156 13.49 -2.89 -24.67
CA ILE A 156 13.40 -3.63 -23.43
C ILE A 156 14.84 -3.96 -23.01
N LYS A 157 15.17 -3.76 -21.74
CA LYS A 157 16.52 -4.05 -21.23
C LYS A 157 16.70 -5.54 -20.95
N ASN A 158 15.66 -6.15 -20.40
CA ASN A 158 15.71 -7.51 -19.88
C ASN A 158 14.30 -8.10 -19.81
N ILE A 159 14.19 -9.40 -20.07
CA ILE A 159 12.98 -10.20 -19.86
C ILE A 159 13.38 -11.39 -18.97
N PRO A 160 13.26 -11.25 -17.64
CA PRO A 160 13.67 -12.32 -16.72
C PRO A 160 12.71 -13.51 -16.73
N GLU A 161 11.45 -13.33 -17.15
CA GLU A 161 10.46 -14.41 -17.16
C GLU A 161 9.34 -14.22 -18.17
N VAL A 162 8.84 -15.35 -18.64
CA VAL A 162 7.57 -15.54 -19.34
C VAL A 162 6.72 -16.49 -18.51
N SER A 163 5.40 -16.35 -18.53
CA SER A 163 4.50 -17.05 -17.63
C SER A 163 3.23 -17.52 -18.33
N VAL A 164 2.86 -18.78 -18.09
CA VAL A 164 1.51 -19.28 -18.39
C VAL A 164 0.57 -18.71 -17.33
N VAL A 165 -0.51 -18.05 -17.75
CA VAL A 165 -1.45 -17.37 -16.83
C VAL A 165 -2.90 -17.73 -17.12
N THR A 166 -3.69 -17.88 -16.06
CA THR A 166 -5.11 -18.30 -16.16
C THR A 166 -6.08 -17.12 -16.37
N MET A 167 -5.69 -15.91 -15.94
CA MET A 167 -6.48 -14.70 -16.10
C MET A 167 -5.79 -13.74 -17.07
N PRO A 168 -6.51 -13.21 -18.06
CA PRO A 168 -6.07 -12.03 -18.79
C PRO A 168 -5.75 -10.92 -17.79
N ALA A 169 -4.51 -10.46 -17.79
CA ALA A 169 -3.93 -9.61 -16.76
C ALA A 169 -4.68 -8.28 -16.51
N TYR A 170 -5.57 -7.86 -17.42
CA TYR A 170 -6.26 -6.57 -17.30
C TYR A 170 -7.41 -6.52 -16.28
N ASP A 171 -7.85 -7.66 -15.72
CA ASP A 171 -8.77 -7.71 -14.56
C ASP A 171 -8.05 -8.04 -13.23
N SER A 172 -6.73 -8.24 -13.26
CA SER A 172 -5.93 -8.54 -12.08
C SER A 172 -5.28 -7.27 -11.52
N PRO A 173 -5.38 -6.98 -10.21
CA PRO A 173 -4.67 -5.86 -9.57
C PRO A 173 -3.13 -5.97 -9.63
N ASN A 174 -2.60 -7.06 -10.20
CA ASN A 174 -1.18 -7.38 -10.25
C ASN A 174 -0.46 -6.92 -11.54
N VAL A 175 -1.15 -6.30 -12.50
CA VAL A 175 -0.48 -5.66 -13.64
C VAL A 175 0.13 -4.33 -13.20
N GLN A 176 1.43 -4.37 -12.97
CA GLN A 176 2.23 -3.19 -12.71
C GLN A 176 2.58 -2.54 -14.05
N VAL A 177 1.65 -1.76 -14.59
CA VAL A 177 1.95 -0.84 -15.70
C VAL A 177 2.38 0.50 -15.13
N ASN A 178 3.50 1.02 -15.64
CA ASN A 178 4.05 2.27 -15.13
C ASN A 178 3.25 3.49 -15.62
N LYS A 179 2.28 3.94 -14.83
CA LYS A 179 1.52 5.17 -15.11
C LYS A 179 2.33 6.47 -14.92
N ARG A 180 3.57 6.43 -14.39
CA ARG A 180 4.38 7.64 -14.13
C ARG A 180 4.83 8.31 -15.42
N SER A 181 5.26 7.54 -16.42
CA SER A 181 5.68 8.06 -17.73
C SER A 181 4.49 8.66 -18.49
N TYR A 182 3.34 7.98 -18.47
CA TYR A 182 2.07 8.49 -19.00
C TYR A 182 1.63 9.81 -18.33
N ASN A 183 1.67 9.89 -17.00
CA ASN A 183 1.34 11.13 -16.29
C ASN A 183 2.27 12.30 -16.67
N ARG A 184 3.55 12.02 -16.92
CA ARG A 184 4.52 13.03 -17.40
C ARG A 184 4.20 13.48 -18.83
N PHE A 185 3.78 12.58 -19.71
CA PHE A 185 3.33 12.90 -21.07
C PHE A 185 2.09 13.80 -21.05
N MET A 186 1.05 13.41 -20.31
CA MET A 186 -0.19 14.20 -20.19
C MET A 186 0.06 15.59 -19.61
N LYS A 187 0.99 15.71 -18.65
CA LYS A 187 1.41 17.02 -18.11
C LYS A 187 2.04 17.91 -19.19
N LYS A 188 2.94 17.36 -20.02
CA LYS A 188 3.57 18.11 -21.13
C LYS A 188 2.54 18.54 -22.18
N GLN A 189 1.53 17.72 -22.47
CA GLN A 189 0.46 18.09 -23.42
C GLN A 189 -0.42 19.24 -22.87
N GLN A 190 -0.77 19.21 -21.58
CA GLN A 190 -1.49 20.31 -20.95
C GLN A 190 -0.68 21.61 -20.92
N GLU A 191 0.65 21.54 -20.75
CA GLU A 191 1.55 22.70 -20.84
C GLU A 191 1.58 23.29 -22.26
N LYS A 192 1.62 22.44 -23.31
CA LYS A 192 1.55 22.88 -24.72
C LYS A 192 0.22 23.56 -25.06
N GLN A 193 -0.91 22.99 -24.63
CA GLN A 193 -2.24 23.58 -24.85
C GLN A 193 -2.42 24.93 -24.12
N LYS A 194 -1.84 25.08 -22.91
CA LYS A 194 -1.82 26.37 -22.20
C LYS A 194 -0.89 27.41 -22.86
N GLY A 195 0.22 26.98 -23.47
CA GLY A 195 1.11 27.83 -24.26
C GLY A 195 0.44 28.36 -25.54
N ALA A 196 -0.36 27.53 -26.22
CA ALA A 196 -1.11 27.93 -27.41
C ALA A 196 -2.23 28.95 -27.10
N ASN A 197 -2.96 28.78 -25.99
CA ASN A 197 -4.02 29.71 -25.59
C ASN A 197 -3.53 31.08 -25.08
N ASN A 198 -2.23 31.20 -24.73
CA ASN A 198 -1.63 32.46 -24.31
C ASN A 198 -1.01 33.28 -25.46
N MET A 199 -0.95 32.73 -26.69
CA MET A 199 -0.36 33.43 -27.85
C MET A 199 -1.38 34.29 -28.64
N GLU A 200 -2.67 34.25 -28.31
CA GLU A 200 -3.70 35.05 -28.99
C GLU A 200 -4.06 36.36 -28.25
N LYS A 201 -3.40 36.67 -27.12
CA LYS A 201 -3.77 37.82 -26.29
C LYS A 201 -2.58 38.58 -25.66
N THR A 202 -1.58 38.98 -26.45
CA THR A 202 -0.80 40.20 -26.12
C THR A 202 -0.04 40.74 -27.33
N LEU A 203 -0.75 41.47 -28.18
CA LEU A 203 -0.17 42.58 -28.95
C LEU A 203 -0.54 43.86 -28.18
N ILE A 204 0.47 44.71 -27.89
CA ILE A 204 0.39 46.09 -27.32
C ILE A 204 0.22 46.07 -25.78
N ASP A 205 1.06 46.67 -24.92
CA ASP A 205 1.69 48.00 -24.92
C ASP A 205 2.94 48.04 -24.00
N ASP A 206 3.75 49.06 -24.26
CA ASP A 206 5.09 49.39 -23.78
C ASP A 206 5.09 50.10 -22.41
N LYS A 207 6.00 49.71 -21.48
CA LYS A 207 6.75 50.59 -20.54
C LYS A 207 7.44 49.85 -19.36
N ASN A 208 8.77 49.99 -19.31
CA ASN A 208 9.73 49.97 -18.19
C ASN A 208 9.20 49.73 -16.76
N THR A 209 9.90 48.92 -15.93
CA THR A 209 11.03 49.30 -15.04
C THR A 209 11.40 48.09 -14.15
N GLU A 210 12.69 47.97 -13.77
CA GLU A 210 13.25 47.10 -12.71
C GLU A 210 13.69 45.66 -13.05
N VAL A 211 14.74 45.53 -13.88
CA VAL A 211 15.69 44.38 -13.79
C VAL A 211 17.15 44.86 -13.62
N ARG A 212 17.38 46.14 -13.26
CA ARG A 212 18.75 46.66 -13.01
C ARG A 212 19.23 46.56 -11.55
N GLY A 213 18.37 46.16 -10.61
CA GLY A 213 18.72 46.10 -9.18
C GLY A 213 19.48 44.84 -8.74
N TYR A 214 19.49 43.78 -9.54
CA TYR A 214 20.04 42.47 -9.13
C TYR A 214 21.47 42.23 -9.62
N GLU A 215 21.85 42.78 -10.78
CA GLU A 215 23.23 42.69 -11.29
C GLU A 215 24.22 43.58 -10.50
N GLU A 216 23.77 44.66 -9.86
CA GLU A 216 24.60 45.51 -8.99
C GLU A 216 24.85 44.90 -7.59
N TYR A 217 23.96 44.03 -7.10
CA TYR A 217 24.12 43.40 -5.80
C TYR A 217 25.26 42.36 -5.82
N ILE A 218 25.36 41.58 -6.90
CA ILE A 218 26.39 40.54 -7.06
C ILE A 218 27.78 41.13 -7.33
N ARG A 219 27.87 42.34 -7.91
CA ARG A 219 29.17 42.99 -8.20
C ARG A 219 29.78 43.76 -7.03
N SER A 220 29.10 43.92 -5.89
CA SER A 220 29.56 44.81 -4.80
C SER A 220 30.18 44.11 -3.58
N LYS A 221 30.32 42.79 -3.57
CA LYS A 221 30.93 42.05 -2.45
C LYS A 221 32.06 41.14 -2.94
N GLY A 222 33.18 41.74 -3.32
CA GLY A 222 34.38 40.97 -3.67
C GLY A 222 35.57 41.77 -4.19
N GLU A 223 36.08 42.73 -3.42
CA GLU A 223 37.49 43.16 -3.52
C GLU A 223 38.10 43.38 -2.14
N VAL A 224 39.33 42.88 -1.98
CA VAL A 224 40.12 42.76 -0.75
C VAL A 224 41.22 43.83 -0.72
N ARG A 225 41.52 44.40 0.47
CA ARG A 225 42.84 44.83 1.01
C ARG A 225 42.60 45.75 2.23
N ASP A 226 43.40 45.85 3.29
CA ASP A 226 44.77 45.43 3.65
C ASP A 226 44.91 45.65 5.18
N GLY A 227 45.74 44.86 5.89
CA GLY A 227 46.42 45.35 7.11
C GLY A 227 45.96 44.89 8.51
N ILE A 228 46.41 43.68 8.90
CA ILE A 228 47.10 43.32 10.18
C ILE A 228 46.50 43.75 11.55
N SER A 229 46.17 42.77 12.40
CA SER A 229 46.90 42.59 13.67
C SER A 229 46.80 41.14 14.17
N THR A 230 47.92 40.67 14.68
CA THR A 230 48.29 39.32 15.11
C THR A 230 47.68 38.90 16.46
N GLU A 231 47.77 37.59 16.72
CA GLU A 231 47.65 36.92 18.03
C GLU A 231 46.24 36.57 18.52
N ASN A 232 45.75 35.40 18.11
CA ASN A 232 45.63 34.26 19.01
C ASN A 232 45.14 33.01 18.26
N ALA A 233 45.95 31.96 18.32
CA ALA A 233 45.55 30.60 17.98
C ALA A 233 44.52 30.12 19.01
N ALA A 234 43.24 30.44 18.80
CA ALA A 234 42.15 29.70 19.40
C ALA A 234 41.82 28.57 18.41
N ALA A 235 42.16 27.35 18.79
CA ALA A 235 41.79 26.14 18.08
C ALA A 235 40.31 26.22 17.68
N VAL A 236 40.06 26.19 16.37
CA VAL A 236 38.71 26.00 15.84
C VAL A 236 38.36 24.56 16.17
N VAL A 237 37.80 24.33 17.35
CA VAL A 237 37.10 23.07 17.64
C VAL A 237 35.95 23.04 16.63
N PRO A 238 35.90 22.09 15.69
CA PRO A 238 34.73 21.91 14.86
C PRO A 238 33.57 21.67 15.82
N SER A 239 32.59 22.56 15.86
CA SER A 239 31.33 22.28 16.53
C SER A 239 30.71 21.13 15.77
N GLU A 240 30.60 19.97 16.41
CA GLU A 240 29.90 18.81 15.89
C GLU A 240 28.46 19.24 15.59
N VAL A 241 28.13 19.38 14.29
CA VAL A 241 26.75 19.58 13.86
C VAL A 241 26.08 18.24 14.10
N ILE A 242 25.29 18.17 15.17
CA ILE A 242 24.42 17.01 15.41
C ILE A 242 23.40 17.00 14.27
N GLY A 243 23.67 16.17 13.25
CA GLY A 243 22.86 16.01 12.05
C GLY A 243 21.59 15.17 12.25
N GLU A 244 21.25 14.85 13.48
CA GLU A 244 19.95 14.24 13.78
C GLU A 244 19.00 15.36 14.21
N VAL A 245 18.00 15.65 13.37
CA VAL A 245 16.84 16.43 13.81
C VAL A 245 16.24 15.63 14.97
N PHE A 246 16.36 16.15 16.19
CA PHE A 246 15.85 15.45 17.37
C PHE A 246 14.33 15.44 17.29
N ASP A 247 13.82 14.33 16.78
CA ASP A 247 12.40 14.13 16.61
C ASP A 247 11.80 13.93 18.01
N LEU A 248 10.94 14.88 18.42
CA LEU A 248 10.27 14.76 19.71
C LEU A 248 9.49 13.44 19.68
N LYS A 249 9.81 12.50 20.57
CA LYS A 249 9.06 11.23 20.73
C LYS A 249 7.58 11.53 20.89
N ARG A 250 6.84 11.51 19.78
CA ARG A 250 5.39 11.56 19.69
C ARG A 250 5.00 10.14 19.36
N SER A 251 4.22 9.56 20.24
CA SER A 251 3.96 8.14 20.28
C SER A 251 3.38 7.58 18.98
N ASP A 252 3.99 6.51 18.47
CA ASP A 252 3.70 5.80 17.22
C ASP A 252 2.46 4.89 17.32
N TYR A 253 1.36 5.41 17.84
CA TYR A 253 0.12 4.63 17.93
C TYR A 253 -0.52 4.56 16.54
N ASN A 254 -0.82 3.36 16.04
CA ASN A 254 -1.64 3.15 14.86
C ASN A 254 -2.84 2.28 15.22
N LEU A 255 -3.98 2.90 15.55
CA LEU A 255 -5.20 2.18 15.93
C LEU A 255 -5.87 1.50 14.74
N ALA A 256 -5.59 1.94 13.51
CA ALA A 256 -6.16 1.31 12.32
C ALA A 256 -5.67 -0.13 12.13
N GLN A 257 -4.57 -0.54 12.76
CA GLN A 257 -4.12 -1.94 12.71
C GLN A 257 -5.03 -2.92 13.46
N TYR A 258 -5.85 -2.41 14.40
CA TYR A 258 -6.83 -3.24 15.12
C TYR A 258 -8.21 -3.16 14.49
N ALA A 259 -8.45 -2.23 13.56
CA ALA A 259 -9.74 -2.07 12.89
C ALA A 259 -9.78 -2.84 11.57
N THR A 260 -10.98 -3.16 11.07
CA THR A 260 -11.12 -3.77 9.75
C THR A 260 -10.91 -2.71 8.67
N VAL A 261 -9.72 -2.70 8.07
CA VAL A 261 -9.39 -1.79 6.97
C VAL A 261 -9.66 -2.48 5.63
N LYS A 262 -10.49 -1.87 4.76
CA LYS A 262 -10.67 -2.34 3.38
C LYS A 262 -10.37 -1.23 2.38
N THR A 263 -9.66 -1.60 1.32
CA THR A 263 -9.44 -0.72 0.17
C THR A 263 -10.68 -0.73 -0.72
N VAL A 264 -11.28 0.43 -0.96
CA VAL A 264 -12.50 0.58 -1.76
C VAL A 264 -12.24 1.36 -3.04
N SER A 265 -12.75 0.86 -4.17
CA SER A 265 -12.57 1.50 -5.49
C SER A 265 -13.55 2.67 -5.72
N ASN A 266 -14.77 2.54 -5.18
CA ASN A 266 -15.84 3.51 -5.30
C ASN A 266 -15.87 4.48 -4.10
N GLY A 267 -16.35 5.71 -4.32
CA GLY A 267 -16.41 6.75 -3.27
C GLY A 267 -17.54 6.56 -2.27
N GLN A 268 -18.47 5.65 -2.55
CA GLN A 268 -19.56 5.25 -1.66
C GLN A 268 -19.93 3.79 -1.97
N GLY A 269 -20.46 3.08 -1.00
CA GLY A 269 -20.89 1.69 -1.17
C GLY A 269 -21.41 1.10 0.13
N THR A 270 -21.65 -0.20 0.12
CA THR A 270 -22.19 -0.93 1.27
C THR A 270 -21.29 -2.12 1.57
N TYR A 271 -21.00 -2.34 2.84
CA TYR A 271 -20.25 -3.47 3.35
C TYR A 271 -21.22 -4.43 4.05
N PRO A 272 -21.52 -5.62 3.47
CA PRO A 272 -22.39 -6.60 4.11
C PRO A 272 -21.64 -7.34 5.22
N VAL A 273 -22.24 -7.35 6.40
CA VAL A 273 -21.74 -7.99 7.62
C VAL A 273 -22.73 -9.08 8.00
N ALA A 274 -22.27 -10.32 8.14
CA ALA A 274 -23.13 -11.40 8.61
C ALA A 274 -23.47 -11.18 10.09
N THR A 275 -24.75 -11.28 10.45
CA THR A 275 -25.17 -11.16 11.85
C THR A 275 -24.94 -12.49 12.59
N ASN A 276 -24.49 -12.42 13.84
CA ASN A 276 -24.35 -13.60 14.70
C ASN A 276 -25.75 -14.05 15.14
N GLN A 277 -26.41 -14.91 14.36
CA GLN A 277 -27.67 -15.52 14.79
C GLN A 277 -27.41 -16.67 15.79
N GLU A 278 -28.02 -16.60 16.97
CA GLU A 278 -28.13 -17.74 17.91
C GLU A 278 -29.23 -18.74 17.50
N ALA A 279 -29.81 -18.59 16.30
CA ALA A 279 -30.94 -19.38 15.84
C ALA A 279 -30.56 -20.87 15.73
N ILE A 280 -31.11 -21.69 16.62
CA ILE A 280 -30.98 -23.15 16.55
C ILE A 280 -32.01 -23.71 15.57
N LEU A 281 -31.61 -24.73 14.79
CA LEU A 281 -32.54 -25.47 13.96
C LEU A 281 -33.59 -26.16 14.84
N ALA A 282 -34.88 -25.90 14.58
CA ALA A 282 -35.96 -26.53 15.32
C ALA A 282 -35.91 -28.05 15.13
N THR A 283 -35.89 -28.81 16.24
CA THR A 283 -36.03 -30.27 16.19
C THR A 283 -37.48 -30.62 15.89
N LYS A 284 -37.70 -31.58 15.00
CA LYS A 284 -38.99 -31.84 14.38
C LYS A 284 -39.28 -33.35 14.31
N GLU A 285 -40.53 -33.74 14.55
CA GLU A 285 -41.00 -35.11 14.27
C GLU A 285 -41.11 -35.38 12.76
N GLU A 286 -40.90 -36.63 12.37
CA GLU A 286 -40.96 -37.10 10.99
C GLU A 286 -42.30 -36.68 10.33
N LEU A 287 -42.24 -36.03 9.15
CA LEU A 287 -43.36 -35.58 8.29
C LEU A 287 -44.07 -34.24 8.56
N ALA A 288 -43.63 -33.38 9.48
CA ALA A 288 -44.24 -32.03 9.59
C ALA A 288 -43.72 -31.05 8.48
N GLU A 289 -44.26 -29.83 8.36
CA GLU A 289 -43.73 -28.74 7.49
C GLU A 289 -42.60 -27.94 8.15
N ILE A 290 -41.49 -27.70 7.44
CA ILE A 290 -40.35 -26.90 7.96
C ILE A 290 -40.77 -25.43 7.99
N GLU A 291 -40.65 -24.76 9.14
CA GLU A 291 -40.87 -23.31 9.20
C GLU A 291 -39.68 -22.58 8.56
N ASP A 292 -39.97 -21.51 7.82
CA ASP A 292 -38.95 -20.68 7.18
C ASP A 292 -38.06 -20.05 8.25
N ILE A 293 -36.73 -20.14 8.05
CA ILE A 293 -35.74 -19.45 8.89
C ILE A 293 -35.71 -17.98 8.44
N ASP A 294 -35.74 -17.07 9.41
CA ASP A 294 -35.75 -15.63 9.16
C ASP A 294 -34.50 -15.20 8.36
N ALA A 295 -34.72 -14.51 7.23
CA ALA A 295 -33.72 -14.29 6.17
C ALA A 295 -32.78 -13.10 6.42
N ASP A 296 -32.91 -12.42 7.57
CA ASP A 296 -32.09 -11.26 7.96
C ASP A 296 -30.71 -11.70 8.50
N MET A 297 -29.94 -12.39 7.65
CA MET A 297 -28.59 -12.90 7.95
C MET A 297 -27.47 -11.87 7.70
N PHE A 298 -27.79 -10.72 7.07
CA PHE A 298 -26.80 -9.72 6.67
C PHE A 298 -27.24 -8.30 7.05
N ALA A 299 -26.43 -7.63 7.86
CA ALA A 299 -26.50 -6.20 8.10
C ALA A 299 -25.63 -5.45 7.08
N ASN A 300 -26.12 -4.33 6.57
CA ASN A 300 -25.44 -3.55 5.55
C ASN A 300 -24.88 -2.26 6.18
N VAL A 301 -23.56 -2.08 6.14
CA VAL A 301 -22.89 -0.87 6.61
C VAL A 301 -22.57 0.01 5.41
N ASP A 302 -23.30 1.11 5.25
CA ASP A 302 -23.04 2.08 4.20
C ASP A 302 -21.82 2.94 4.53
N TYR A 303 -20.94 3.16 3.56
CA TYR A 303 -19.77 4.04 3.69
C TYR A 303 -19.76 5.10 2.58
N LYS A 304 -19.22 6.27 2.92
CA LYS A 304 -18.99 7.41 2.02
C LYS A 304 -17.64 8.07 2.29
N VAL A 305 -16.70 7.82 1.39
CA VAL A 305 -15.31 8.23 1.55
C VAL A 305 -15.12 9.75 1.44
N GLU A 306 -14.59 10.35 2.50
CA GLU A 306 -14.23 11.78 2.54
C GLU A 306 -12.75 12.02 2.23
N THR A 307 -12.44 13.10 1.50
CA THR A 307 -11.05 13.47 1.16
C THR A 307 -10.44 14.39 2.23
N ARG A 308 -9.30 13.98 2.78
CA ARG A 308 -8.48 14.77 3.72
C ARG A 308 -7.11 15.01 3.09
N ALA A 309 -6.63 16.26 3.11
CA ALA A 309 -5.38 16.64 2.45
C ALA A 309 -4.55 17.60 3.30
N GLY A 310 -3.24 17.38 3.34
CA GLY A 310 -2.25 18.28 3.94
C GLY A 310 -1.16 18.61 2.92
N LYS A 311 -0.60 19.83 2.99
CA LYS A 311 0.54 20.26 2.16
C LYS A 311 1.59 20.98 2.98
N ILE A 312 2.86 20.69 2.71
CA ILE A 312 4.03 21.34 3.30
C ILE A 312 4.92 21.82 2.14
N ALA A 313 5.43 23.05 2.22
CA ALA A 313 6.38 23.59 1.25
C ALA A 313 7.72 23.82 1.94
N LEU A 314 8.80 23.41 1.29
CA LEU A 314 10.18 23.53 1.72
C LEU A 314 10.96 24.32 0.67
N SER A 315 11.87 25.20 1.10
CA SER A 315 12.78 25.89 0.15
C SER A 315 13.78 24.89 -0.42
N ASN A 316 14.07 24.98 -1.72
CA ASN A 316 15.07 24.13 -2.35
C ASN A 316 16.48 24.40 -1.79
N GLU A 317 16.78 25.64 -1.42
CA GLU A 317 18.06 25.97 -0.76
C GLU A 317 18.20 25.19 0.55
N VAL A 318 17.11 25.08 1.34
CA VAL A 318 17.12 24.32 2.59
C VAL A 318 17.26 22.82 2.31
N VAL A 319 16.67 22.30 1.23
CA VAL A 319 16.79 20.88 0.86
C VAL A 319 18.20 20.57 0.35
N GLU A 320 18.84 21.47 -0.39
CA GLU A 320 20.16 21.30 -0.98
C GLU A 320 21.30 21.52 0.04
N ASP A 321 21.14 22.49 0.95
CA ASP A 321 22.14 22.82 1.98
C ASP A 321 22.07 21.90 3.21
N SER A 322 21.08 21.01 3.28
CA SER A 322 20.91 20.12 4.43
C SER A 322 21.66 18.80 4.24
N GLU A 323 22.54 18.51 5.19
CA GLU A 323 23.22 17.20 5.28
C GLU A 323 22.24 16.04 5.61
N VAL A 324 21.03 16.37 6.04
CA VAL A 324 19.95 15.46 6.43
C VAL A 324 18.87 15.42 5.34
N ASN A 325 18.28 14.26 5.11
CA ASN A 325 17.18 14.10 4.16
C ASN A 325 15.86 14.71 4.71
N ILE A 326 15.75 16.05 4.69
CA ILE A 326 14.57 16.79 5.16
C ILE A 326 13.31 16.35 4.43
N VAL A 327 13.41 15.97 3.16
CA VAL A 327 12.27 15.47 2.37
C VAL A 327 11.73 14.18 2.98
N GLN A 328 12.60 13.26 3.41
CA GLN A 328 12.21 12.02 4.07
C GLN A 328 11.60 12.28 5.44
N GLU A 329 12.21 13.14 6.25
CA GLU A 329 11.69 13.55 7.57
C GLU A 329 10.27 14.14 7.45
N VAL A 330 10.04 15.01 6.47
CA VAL A 330 8.72 15.60 6.25
C VAL A 330 7.70 14.56 5.74
N LYS A 331 8.12 13.56 4.96
CA LYS A 331 7.26 12.43 4.58
C LYS A 331 6.84 11.60 5.79
N GLU A 332 7.77 11.33 6.71
CA GLU A 332 7.49 10.61 7.95
C GLU A 332 6.54 11.40 8.85
N GLN A 333 6.72 12.72 8.94
CA GLN A 333 5.78 13.59 9.65
C GLN A 333 4.38 13.62 8.99
N LEU A 334 4.30 13.60 7.66
CA LEU A 334 3.01 13.49 6.95
C LEU A 334 2.34 12.14 7.21
N ALA A 335 3.08 11.03 7.23
CA ALA A 335 2.57 9.72 7.60
C ALA A 335 2.02 9.72 9.04
N LYS A 336 2.78 10.28 10.00
CA LYS A 336 2.31 10.46 11.38
C LYS A 336 1.03 11.31 11.46
N LEU A 337 0.86 12.31 10.60
CA LEU A 337 -0.39 13.10 10.56
C LEU A 337 -1.58 12.29 10.06
N ILE A 338 -1.37 11.38 9.11
CA ILE A 338 -2.39 10.42 8.67
C ILE A 338 -2.78 9.51 9.83
N ASP A 339 -1.81 8.90 10.52
CA ASP A 339 -2.09 8.02 11.65
C ASP A 339 -2.82 8.76 12.79
N ASN A 340 -2.42 9.99 13.10
CA ASN A 340 -3.13 10.82 14.08
C ASN A 340 -4.57 11.13 13.67
N THR A 341 -4.82 11.29 12.38
CA THR A 341 -6.16 11.53 11.83
C THR A 341 -7.02 10.29 11.98
N ASP A 342 -6.51 9.13 11.58
CA ASP A 342 -7.18 7.84 11.72
C ASP A 342 -7.46 7.54 13.19
N ASN A 343 -6.45 7.66 14.06
CA ASN A 343 -6.59 7.48 15.51
C ASN A 343 -7.67 8.35 16.11
N LYS A 344 -7.72 9.63 15.72
CA LYS A 344 -8.73 10.55 16.23
C LYS A 344 -10.13 10.12 15.83
N HIS A 345 -10.35 9.81 14.56
CA HIS A 345 -11.66 9.40 14.07
C HIS A 345 -12.10 8.04 14.65
N ILE A 346 -11.18 7.08 14.76
CA ILE A 346 -11.44 5.78 15.40
C ILE A 346 -11.83 5.98 16.87
N ILE A 347 -11.08 6.77 17.64
CA ILE A 347 -11.41 7.03 19.05
C ILE A 347 -12.73 7.79 19.20
N ASP A 348 -12.99 8.76 18.33
CA ASP A 348 -14.25 9.49 18.36
C ASP A 348 -15.44 8.56 18.05
N LEU A 349 -15.26 7.60 17.14
CA LEU A 349 -16.24 6.54 16.88
C LEU A 349 -16.41 5.59 18.07
N LEU A 350 -15.30 5.10 18.65
CA LEU A 350 -15.33 4.18 19.81
C LEU A 350 -16.01 4.78 21.04
N LYS A 351 -15.96 6.11 21.23
CA LYS A 351 -16.71 6.79 22.31
C LYS A 351 -18.23 6.75 22.12
N THR A 352 -18.71 6.46 20.91
CA THR A 352 -20.16 6.37 20.61
C THR A 352 -20.73 4.96 20.83
N PHE A 353 -19.90 4.00 21.24
CA PHE A 353 -20.35 2.67 21.64
C PHE A 353 -21.11 2.69 22.96
N PRO A 354 -21.85 1.61 23.29
CA PRO A 354 -22.58 1.51 24.55
C PRO A 354 -21.69 1.88 25.74
N LYS A 355 -22.12 2.88 26.51
CA LYS A 355 -21.37 3.41 27.63
C LYS A 355 -21.70 2.64 28.90
N GLN A 356 -20.68 2.16 29.60
CA GLN A 356 -20.79 1.55 30.92
C GLN A 356 -19.90 2.27 31.94
N THR A 357 -20.36 2.30 33.18
CA THR A 357 -19.60 2.86 34.30
C THR A 357 -19.12 1.72 35.19
N ALA A 358 -17.82 1.67 35.49
CA ALA A 358 -17.24 0.67 36.37
C ALA A 358 -16.62 1.38 37.59
N ALA A 359 -16.87 0.88 38.80
CA ALA A 359 -16.30 1.45 40.02
C ALA A 359 -15.34 0.49 40.74
N THR A 360 -15.47 -0.81 40.46
CA THR A 360 -14.69 -1.87 41.07
C THR A 360 -14.03 -2.76 40.01
N LEU A 361 -13.05 -3.57 40.42
CA LEU A 361 -12.42 -4.57 39.55
C LEU A 361 -13.41 -5.64 39.08
N ASP A 362 -14.41 -5.96 39.90
CA ASP A 362 -15.41 -6.96 39.54
C ASP A 362 -16.38 -6.44 38.47
N ASP A 363 -16.64 -5.13 38.42
CA ASP A 363 -17.38 -4.52 37.31
C ASP A 363 -16.61 -4.67 35.99
N LEU A 364 -15.29 -4.47 36.01
CA LEU A 364 -14.44 -4.68 34.82
C LEU A 364 -14.42 -6.16 34.38
N LYS A 365 -14.41 -7.09 35.34
CA LYS A 365 -14.53 -8.53 35.03
C LYS A 365 -15.91 -8.89 34.48
N ALA A 366 -16.98 -8.28 34.98
CA ALA A 366 -18.33 -8.51 34.46
C ALA A 366 -18.45 -8.04 33.01
N ILE A 367 -17.86 -6.90 32.66
CA ILE A 367 -17.78 -6.41 31.28
C ILE A 367 -17.04 -7.41 30.39
N HIS A 368 -15.91 -7.94 30.87
CA HIS A 368 -15.11 -8.90 30.11
C HIS A 368 -15.80 -10.27 29.94
N ASN A 369 -16.38 -10.81 31.01
CA ASN A 369 -16.82 -12.21 31.07
C ASN A 369 -18.30 -12.41 30.71
N VAL A 370 -19.13 -11.37 30.86
CA VAL A 370 -20.59 -11.48 30.76
C VAL A 370 -21.15 -10.55 29.69
N THR A 371 -20.70 -9.29 29.67
CA THR A 371 -21.24 -8.31 28.72
C THR A 371 -20.76 -8.56 27.30
N LEU A 372 -19.47 -8.81 27.11
CA LEU A 372 -18.91 -9.08 25.79
C LEU A 372 -18.94 -10.58 25.49
N ASP A 373 -19.33 -10.94 24.27
CA ASP A 373 -19.34 -12.34 23.83
C ASP A 373 -17.94 -12.96 23.95
N PRO A 374 -17.80 -14.15 24.58
CA PRO A 374 -16.53 -14.86 24.67
C PRO A 374 -15.85 -15.13 23.32
N ALA A 375 -16.59 -15.24 22.22
CA ALA A 375 -16.06 -15.48 20.87
C ALA A 375 -15.27 -14.30 20.27
N LEU A 376 -15.45 -13.08 20.80
CA LEU A 376 -14.76 -11.88 20.33
C LEU A 376 -13.27 -11.88 20.68
N GLU A 377 -12.42 -11.47 19.74
CA GLU A 377 -10.99 -11.22 19.95
C GLU A 377 -10.79 -9.86 20.64
N LYS A 378 -10.97 -9.86 21.95
CA LYS A 378 -10.99 -8.64 22.76
C LYS A 378 -9.62 -7.96 22.76
N THR A 379 -9.64 -6.63 22.79
CA THR A 379 -8.48 -5.76 23.04
C THR A 379 -8.93 -4.65 23.99
N VAL A 380 -8.04 -4.22 24.89
CA VAL A 380 -8.32 -3.12 25.83
C VAL A 380 -7.55 -1.87 25.42
N ILE A 381 -8.24 -0.80 25.07
CA ILE A 381 -7.62 0.51 24.80
C ILE A 381 -7.68 1.38 26.06
N LEU A 382 -6.53 1.84 26.53
CA LEU A 382 -6.38 2.64 27.74
C LEU A 382 -5.57 3.90 27.49
N ASN A 383 -5.93 4.99 28.20
CA ASN A 383 -5.08 6.16 28.24
C ASN A 383 -3.94 6.03 29.26
N GLN A 384 -2.96 6.93 29.21
CA GLN A 384 -1.77 6.89 30.07
C GLN A 384 -2.10 6.92 31.56
N SER A 385 -3.03 7.79 31.93
CA SER A 385 -3.45 7.95 33.32
C SER A 385 -4.21 6.73 33.86
N GLY A 386 -5.10 6.13 33.07
CA GLY A 386 -5.80 4.90 33.41
C GLY A 386 -4.88 3.69 33.45
N PHE A 387 -3.95 3.57 32.51
CA PHE A 387 -2.93 2.53 32.51
C PHE A 387 -2.07 2.58 33.77
N ASN A 388 -1.58 3.76 34.14
CA ASN A 388 -0.80 3.93 35.37
C ASN A 388 -1.61 3.54 36.61
N HIS A 389 -2.89 3.90 36.66
CA HIS A 389 -3.74 3.49 37.77
C HIS A 389 -3.84 1.95 37.86
N LEU A 390 -4.15 1.26 36.76
CA LEU A 390 -4.25 -0.19 36.74
C LEU A 390 -2.90 -0.91 36.97
N ASP A 391 -1.78 -0.35 36.50
CA ASP A 391 -0.45 -0.93 36.74
C ASP A 391 -0.02 -0.83 38.21
N THR A 392 -0.58 0.14 38.96
CA THR A 392 -0.31 0.25 40.41
C THR A 392 -1.21 -0.65 41.25
N LEU A 393 -2.32 -1.15 40.70
CA LEU A 393 -3.24 -2.04 41.42
C LEU A 393 -2.65 -3.44 41.56
N LYS A 394 -2.85 -3.99 42.76
CA LYS A 394 -2.44 -5.34 43.12
C LYS A 394 -3.64 -6.13 43.60
N ASP A 395 -3.63 -7.43 43.36
CA ASP A 395 -4.54 -8.35 44.04
C ASP A 395 -4.13 -8.55 45.51
N SER A 396 -4.97 -9.25 46.26
CA SER A 396 -4.72 -9.61 47.66
C SER A 396 -3.46 -10.48 47.85
N ASP A 397 -2.97 -11.11 46.78
CA ASP A 397 -1.74 -11.91 46.76
C ASP A 397 -0.50 -11.06 46.41
N GLY A 398 -0.67 -9.74 46.26
CA GLY A 398 0.38 -8.76 45.97
C GLY A 398 0.86 -8.77 44.52
N ARG A 399 0.16 -9.46 43.61
CA ARG A 399 0.48 -9.53 42.19
C ARG A 399 -0.16 -8.34 41.48
N TYR A 400 0.57 -7.77 40.53
CA TYR A 400 0.06 -6.69 39.71
C TYR A 400 -1.06 -7.18 38.79
N LEU A 401 -2.10 -6.36 38.65
CA LEU A 401 -3.24 -6.68 37.80
C LEU A 401 -2.86 -6.74 36.32
N LEU A 402 -1.98 -5.82 35.88
CA LEU A 402 -1.41 -5.84 34.54
C LEU A 402 -0.25 -6.82 34.46
N GLN A 403 -0.44 -7.89 33.69
CA GLN A 403 0.56 -8.93 33.51
C GLN A 403 1.45 -8.61 32.30
N PRO A 404 2.72 -9.04 32.29
CA PRO A 404 3.58 -8.88 31.13
C PRO A 404 3.09 -9.75 29.97
N ASP A 405 3.03 -9.15 28.79
CA ASP A 405 2.63 -9.82 27.55
C ASP A 405 3.51 -9.34 26.40
N VAL A 406 4.26 -10.27 25.80
CA VAL A 406 5.21 -9.99 24.71
C VAL A 406 4.49 -9.74 23.37
N THR A 407 3.23 -10.15 23.27
CA THR A 407 2.41 -9.97 22.06
C THR A 407 1.66 -8.63 22.09
N ALA A 408 1.45 -8.07 23.28
CA ALA A 408 0.75 -6.82 23.44
C ALA A 408 1.66 -5.62 23.07
N PRO A 409 1.13 -4.62 22.33
CA PRO A 409 1.89 -3.43 21.96
C PRO A 409 2.34 -2.58 23.16
N SER A 410 1.58 -2.59 24.26
CA SER A 410 2.00 -1.96 25.52
C SER A 410 2.95 -2.82 26.36
N GLY A 411 3.22 -4.06 25.94
CA GLY A 411 3.94 -5.05 26.72
C GLY A 411 3.16 -5.61 27.91
N ARG A 412 1.87 -5.25 28.05
CA ARG A 412 1.01 -5.67 29.17
C ARG A 412 -0.35 -6.20 28.68
N SER A 413 -0.92 -7.10 29.47
CA SER A 413 -2.27 -7.61 29.32
C SER A 413 -3.11 -7.38 30.58
N LEU A 414 -4.41 -7.20 30.39
CA LEU A 414 -5.41 -7.10 31.46
C LEU A 414 -6.35 -8.31 31.31
N PHE A 415 -6.44 -9.15 32.34
CA PHE A 415 -7.23 -10.39 32.31
C PHE A 415 -6.88 -11.35 31.15
N GLY A 416 -5.63 -11.33 30.67
CA GLY A 416 -5.19 -12.14 29.53
C GLY A 416 -5.50 -11.54 28.16
N ILE A 417 -6.03 -10.32 28.12
CA ILE A 417 -6.34 -9.57 26.90
C ILE A 417 -5.25 -8.53 26.65
N PRO A 418 -4.76 -8.35 25.40
CA PRO A 418 -3.75 -7.34 25.10
C PRO A 418 -4.24 -5.92 25.39
N VAL A 419 -3.37 -5.11 25.97
CA VAL A 419 -3.64 -3.68 26.23
C VAL A 419 -2.96 -2.82 25.16
N ALA A 420 -3.73 -1.95 24.52
CA ALA A 420 -3.26 -0.88 23.65
C ALA A 420 -3.24 0.44 24.44
N LEU A 421 -2.04 0.99 24.64
CA LEU A 421 -1.85 2.26 25.32
C LEU A 421 -2.00 3.41 24.33
N VAL A 422 -2.77 4.44 24.70
CA VAL A 422 -2.89 5.69 23.95
C VAL A 422 -2.61 6.90 24.84
N SER A 423 -2.24 8.04 24.25
CA SER A 423 -1.97 9.25 25.03
C SER A 423 -3.23 9.84 25.64
N ASP A 424 -3.11 10.48 26.82
CA ASP A 424 -4.21 11.24 27.44
C ASP A 424 -4.71 12.39 26.53
N LYS A 425 -3.90 12.84 25.56
CA LYS A 425 -4.29 13.86 24.57
C LYS A 425 -5.29 13.32 23.56
N LEU A 426 -5.16 12.06 23.18
CA LEU A 426 -6.04 11.39 22.22
C LEU A 426 -7.30 10.88 22.91
N LEU A 427 -7.14 10.28 24.09
CA LEU A 427 -8.23 9.78 24.92
C LEU A 427 -8.20 10.46 26.30
N ALA A 428 -8.87 11.60 26.38
CA ALA A 428 -8.89 12.44 27.58
C ALA A 428 -9.78 11.86 28.68
N ASN A 429 -9.33 12.04 29.93
CA ASN A 429 -10.15 11.70 31.10
C ASN A 429 -11.46 12.49 31.10
N PRO A 430 -12.62 11.83 31.21
CA PRO A 430 -13.91 12.52 31.27
C PRO A 430 -14.00 13.45 32.47
N LYS A 431 -13.44 13.03 33.61
CA LYS A 431 -13.42 13.75 34.88
C LYS A 431 -12.14 13.39 35.65
N GLN A 432 -11.78 14.23 36.62
CA GLN A 432 -10.67 13.93 37.52
C GLN A 432 -10.97 12.64 38.32
N GLY A 433 -10.06 11.69 38.28
CA GLY A 433 -10.24 10.38 38.91
C GLY A 433 -11.16 9.42 38.15
N THR A 434 -11.59 9.75 36.94
CA THR A 434 -12.31 8.84 36.04
C THR A 434 -11.46 8.58 34.81
N TYR A 435 -11.21 7.30 34.53
CA TYR A 435 -10.35 6.84 33.46
C TYR A 435 -11.20 6.19 32.34
N PRO A 436 -11.06 6.64 31.08
CA PRO A 436 -11.73 6.05 29.95
C PRO A 436 -11.01 4.78 29.49
N MET A 437 -11.79 3.77 29.12
CA MET A 437 -11.31 2.50 28.57
C MET A 437 -12.26 2.06 27.46
N VAL A 438 -11.74 1.42 26.42
CA VAL A 438 -12.56 0.68 25.45
C VAL A 438 -12.20 -0.79 25.58
N VAL A 439 -13.20 -1.66 25.70
CA VAL A 439 -13.00 -3.11 25.75
C VAL A 439 -13.85 -3.76 24.67
N GLY A 440 -13.24 -4.55 23.80
CA GLY A 440 -13.95 -5.24 22.73
C GLY A 440 -13.06 -5.65 21.57
N ASP A 441 -13.67 -6.22 20.54
CA ASP A 441 -12.99 -6.56 19.29
C ASP A 441 -13.06 -5.35 18.35
N ILE A 442 -11.95 -4.62 18.23
CA ILE A 442 -11.89 -3.41 17.41
C ILE A 442 -12.07 -3.73 15.92
N ALA A 443 -11.71 -4.95 15.48
CA ALA A 443 -11.83 -5.35 14.09
C ALA A 443 -13.30 -5.58 13.71
N GLN A 444 -14.10 -6.13 14.63
CA GLN A 444 -15.55 -6.25 14.47
C GLN A 444 -16.33 -5.00 14.89
N SER A 445 -15.68 -4.02 15.52
CA SER A 445 -16.34 -2.78 15.94
C SER A 445 -16.22 -1.67 14.89
N VAL A 446 -15.05 -1.53 14.26
CA VAL A 446 -14.73 -0.38 13.40
C VAL A 446 -14.34 -0.83 12.00
N PHE A 447 -15.07 -0.33 11.01
CA PHE A 447 -14.75 -0.40 9.60
C PHE A 447 -14.03 0.86 9.15
N VAL A 448 -12.89 0.72 8.50
CA VAL A 448 -12.19 1.82 7.84
C VAL A 448 -12.16 1.58 6.33
N ALA A 449 -12.98 2.34 5.61
CA ALA A 449 -12.98 2.33 4.15
C ALA A 449 -11.88 3.27 3.65
N ARG A 450 -10.79 2.72 3.10
CA ARG A 450 -9.68 3.51 2.53
C ARG A 450 -9.75 3.52 1.01
N ARG A 451 -9.67 4.69 0.41
CA ARG A 451 -9.60 4.86 -1.05
C ARG A 451 -8.39 5.68 -1.42
N ASN A 452 -7.41 5.02 -2.05
CA ASN A 452 -6.23 5.63 -2.67
C ASN A 452 -5.49 6.67 -1.81
N GLN A 453 -4.40 6.26 -1.17
CA GLN A 453 -3.49 7.17 -0.49
C GLN A 453 -2.52 7.76 -1.52
N VAL A 454 -2.61 9.07 -1.76
CA VAL A 454 -1.74 9.77 -2.71
C VAL A 454 -0.83 10.72 -1.95
N THR A 455 0.47 10.38 -1.89
CA THR A 455 1.51 11.31 -1.46
C THR A 455 2.21 11.85 -2.70
N THR A 456 2.12 13.15 -2.96
CA THR A 456 2.74 13.80 -4.12
C THR A 456 3.84 14.75 -3.70
N GLN A 457 4.92 14.76 -4.48
CA GLN A 457 5.99 15.74 -4.42
C GLN A 457 5.96 16.55 -5.72
N TRP A 458 5.98 17.88 -5.63
CA TRP A 458 6.05 18.78 -6.78
C TRP A 458 6.98 19.96 -6.50
N GLU A 459 7.47 20.60 -7.55
CA GLU A 459 8.27 21.82 -7.45
C GLU A 459 7.42 23.03 -7.81
N LYS A 460 7.62 24.13 -7.07
CA LYS A 460 6.96 25.41 -7.32
C LYS A 460 7.97 26.40 -7.87
N PHE A 461 7.91 26.62 -9.19
CA PHE A 461 8.83 27.48 -9.94
C PHE A 461 8.87 28.93 -9.43
N ASP A 462 7.73 29.49 -9.04
CA ASP A 462 7.64 30.89 -8.62
C ASP A 462 8.38 31.22 -7.30
N PHE A 463 8.76 30.20 -6.50
CA PHE A 463 9.34 30.41 -5.16
C PHE A 463 10.50 29.46 -4.82
N TYR A 464 11.25 28.94 -5.81
CA TYR A 464 12.36 27.98 -5.65
C TYR A 464 12.17 27.01 -4.46
N SER A 465 11.07 26.26 -4.49
CA SER A 465 10.63 25.40 -3.38
C SER A 465 10.04 24.07 -3.86
N GLN A 466 10.18 23.04 -3.04
CA GLN A 466 9.54 21.74 -3.19
C GLN A 466 8.32 21.67 -2.25
N GLY A 467 7.17 21.30 -2.80
CA GLY A 467 5.93 21.03 -2.08
C GLY A 467 5.68 19.53 -1.95
N LEU A 468 5.33 19.09 -0.76
CA LEU A 468 4.85 17.75 -0.45
C LEU A 468 3.36 17.85 -0.07
N ALA A 469 2.51 17.00 -0.64
CA ALA A 469 1.13 16.81 -0.16
C ALA A 469 0.90 15.35 0.14
N ALA A 470 0.09 15.12 1.15
CA ALA A 470 -0.57 13.85 1.38
C ALA A 470 -2.07 14.05 1.24
N ILE A 471 -2.71 13.22 0.43
CA ILE A 471 -4.15 13.16 0.26
C ILE A 471 -4.56 11.74 0.63
N ILE A 472 -5.40 11.61 1.64
CA ILE A 472 -6.05 10.36 2.02
C ILE A 472 -7.54 10.51 1.79
N ARG A 473 -8.21 9.44 1.37
CA ARG A 473 -9.66 9.41 1.34
C ARG A 473 -10.13 8.24 2.18
N ASN A 474 -10.69 8.55 3.34
CA ASN A 474 -11.09 7.55 4.32
C ASN A 474 -12.50 7.82 4.83
N ASP A 475 -13.18 6.75 5.22
CA ASP A 475 -14.39 6.78 6.03
C ASP A 475 -14.29 5.81 7.20
N TYR A 476 -15.03 6.08 8.27
CA TYR A 476 -15.02 5.32 9.51
C TYR A 476 -16.43 5.02 9.95
N GLU A 477 -16.81 3.74 9.95
CA GLU A 477 -18.16 3.32 10.27
C GLU A 477 -18.17 2.21 11.31
N LYS A 478 -19.28 2.13 12.06
CA LYS A 478 -19.49 1.02 12.99
C LYS A 478 -19.90 -0.23 12.23
N ILE A 479 -19.39 -1.38 12.64
CA ILE A 479 -19.77 -2.68 12.09
C ILE A 479 -20.82 -3.32 13.00
N ASP A 480 -20.42 -3.66 14.22
CA ASP A 480 -21.26 -4.27 15.23
C ASP A 480 -21.21 -3.41 16.50
N GLU A 481 -22.36 -2.97 17.00
CA GLU A 481 -22.46 -2.15 18.21
C GLU A 481 -22.24 -2.95 19.51
N GLU A 482 -22.35 -4.28 19.45
CA GLU A 482 -22.17 -5.19 20.58
C GLU A 482 -20.72 -5.69 20.71
N ALA A 483 -19.91 -5.49 19.68
CA ALA A 483 -18.51 -5.93 19.66
C ALA A 483 -17.58 -5.14 20.59
N SER A 484 -17.97 -3.94 21.03
CA SER A 484 -17.20 -3.10 21.96
C SER A 484 -18.04 -2.34 22.96
N VAL A 485 -17.44 -2.01 24.11
CA VAL A 485 -18.05 -1.19 25.15
C VAL A 485 -17.11 -0.06 25.54
N TYR A 486 -17.65 1.14 25.66
CA TYR A 486 -16.94 2.29 26.21
C TYR A 486 -17.13 2.36 27.72
N VAL A 487 -16.05 2.22 28.48
CA VAL A 487 -16.06 2.13 29.93
C VAL A 487 -15.49 3.40 30.56
N GLU A 488 -16.23 3.97 31.50
CA GLU A 488 -15.71 5.00 32.41
C GLU A 488 -15.42 4.36 33.77
N PHE A 489 -14.14 4.08 34.02
CA PHE A 489 -13.69 3.52 35.28
C PHE A 489 -13.46 4.65 36.30
N THR A 490 -14.28 4.68 37.35
CA THR A 490 -14.13 5.62 38.46
C THR A 490 -13.82 4.83 39.72
N PRO A 491 -12.55 4.58 40.04
CA PRO A 491 -12.18 3.85 41.25
C PRO A 491 -12.79 4.54 42.46
N ASN A 492 -13.48 3.78 43.30
CA ASN A 492 -13.90 4.28 44.60
C ASN A 492 -12.63 4.62 45.40
N ASN A 493 -12.60 5.80 46.02
CA ASN A 493 -11.51 6.28 46.88
C ASN A 493 -11.27 5.42 48.16
N GLY A 494 -11.73 4.16 48.18
CA GLY A 494 -11.70 3.24 49.30
C GLY A 494 -10.74 2.05 49.17
N GLU A 495 -10.17 1.76 47.99
CA GLU A 495 -9.27 0.58 47.81
C GLU A 495 -7.80 0.96 47.68
N ALA A 496 -7.38 2.03 48.35
CA ALA A 496 -5.99 2.18 48.78
C ALA A 496 -5.79 1.36 50.07
N GLY A 497 -5.84 0.03 49.95
CA GLY A 497 -5.48 -0.92 50.99
C GLY A 497 -6.66 -1.68 51.59
N GLU A 498 -6.84 -2.91 51.11
CA GLU A 498 -7.02 -4.09 51.97
C GLU A 498 -6.33 -5.30 51.33
#